data_AF-A0A3N1YB28-F1
#
_entry.id   AF-A0A3N1YB28-F1
#
_cell.length_a   1.000
_cell.length_b   1.000
_cell.length_c   1.000
_cell.angle_alpha   90.00
_cell.angle_beta   90.00
_cell.angle_gamma   90.00
#
_symmetry.space_group_name_H-M   'P 1'
#
loop_
_entity.id
_entity.type
_entity.pdbx_description
1 polymer ?
#
loop_
_entity_poly.entity_id
_entity_poly.type
_entity_poly.pdbx_seq_one_letter_code
_entity_poly.pdbx_strand_id
1 'polypeptide(L)'
;MRDPSDNAAAAAKAPHGIADVARSAGVSSRTLRHYDAIGLLPATAVGDGGLRRYDDRALVRLQRILLLRGTGLGLSEIGRRLDTEPDDASALAAHVVGLERERDRLARQLAAVRTTIARIEHGERLAVVDVLDGFAPVP
;
A
#
# COMPACT_ATOMS: atom_id res chain seq x y z
N MET A 1 8.10 8.76 37.73
CA MET A 1 7.26 9.83 37.16
C MET A 1 7.97 10.29 35.90
N ARG A 2 7.45 9.98 34.70
CA ARG A 2 8.08 10.42 33.44
C ARG A 2 7.81 11.91 33.25
N ASP A 3 8.82 12.65 32.80
CA ASP A 3 8.78 14.11 32.67
C ASP A 3 7.83 14.54 31.52
N PRO A 4 6.93 15.51 31.70
CA PRO A 4 6.05 16.02 30.64
C PRO A 4 6.81 16.56 29.41
N SER A 5 8.05 17.02 29.60
CA SER A 5 8.93 17.50 28.54
C SER A 5 9.37 16.39 27.56
N ASP A 6 9.65 15.18 28.07
CA ASP A 6 10.06 14.03 27.26
C ASP A 6 8.94 13.57 26.31
N ASN A 7 7.69 13.71 26.74
CA ASN A 7 6.55 13.31 25.94
C ASN A 7 6.28 14.27 24.77
N ALA A 8 6.47 15.58 24.96
CA ALA A 8 6.33 16.57 23.90
C ALA A 8 7.37 16.41 22.78
N ALA A 9 8.63 16.11 23.14
CA ALA A 9 9.71 15.89 22.16
C ALA A 9 9.54 14.57 21.38
N ALA A 10 9.14 13.49 22.07
CA ALA A 10 8.77 12.23 21.39
C ALA A 10 7.55 12.44 20.48
N ALA A 11 6.62 13.31 20.88
CA ALA A 11 5.45 13.59 20.08
C ALA A 11 5.75 14.40 18.81
N ALA A 12 6.74 15.29 18.84
CA ALA A 12 7.20 16.02 17.65
C ALA A 12 7.87 15.09 16.63
N LYS A 13 8.55 14.04 17.08
CA LYS A 13 9.27 13.09 16.21
C LYS A 13 8.34 12.03 15.59
N ALA A 14 7.25 11.67 16.25
CA ALA A 14 6.32 10.64 15.79
C ALA A 14 4.88 11.15 15.76
N PRO A 15 4.53 12.17 14.95
CA PRO A 15 3.32 12.97 15.11
C PRO A 15 2.01 12.24 14.84
N HIS A 16 2.05 11.03 14.27
CA HIS A 16 0.85 10.35 13.78
C HIS A 16 0.30 9.35 14.80
N GLY A 17 -0.92 9.58 15.29
CA GLY A 17 -1.61 8.62 16.16
C GLY A 17 -2.14 7.42 15.39
N ILE A 18 -2.23 6.26 16.06
CA ILE A 18 -2.72 5.01 15.44
C ILE A 18 -4.10 5.12 14.77
N ALA A 19 -5.02 5.94 15.32
CA ALA A 19 -6.35 6.11 14.75
C ALA A 19 -6.30 6.84 13.39
N ASP A 20 -5.44 7.86 13.28
CA ASP A 20 -5.28 8.62 12.04
C ASP A 20 -4.59 7.79 10.97
N VAL A 21 -3.51 7.09 11.35
CA VAL A 21 -2.79 6.18 10.45
C VAL A 21 -3.70 5.07 9.94
N ALA A 22 -4.48 4.44 10.82
CA ALA A 22 -5.41 3.37 10.47
C ALA A 22 -6.44 3.86 9.43
N ARG A 23 -7.06 5.01 9.69
CA ARG A 23 -8.06 5.61 8.80
C ARG A 23 -7.48 5.96 7.43
N SER A 24 -6.31 6.61 7.38
CA SER A 24 -5.67 6.99 6.12
C SER A 24 -5.20 5.79 5.30
N ALA A 25 -4.75 4.72 5.96
CA ALA A 25 -4.33 3.49 5.30
C ALA A 25 -5.49 2.53 4.97
N GLY A 26 -6.74 2.86 5.34
CA GLY A 26 -7.89 1.98 5.12
C GLY A 26 -7.80 0.65 5.89
N VAL A 27 -7.10 0.61 7.02
CA VAL A 27 -6.97 -0.59 7.88
C VAL A 27 -7.53 -0.32 9.26
N SER A 28 -7.81 -1.37 10.03
CA SER A 28 -8.25 -1.19 11.41
C SER A 28 -7.08 -0.89 12.35
N SER A 29 -7.32 -0.16 13.45
CA SER A 29 -6.31 0.00 14.51
C SER A 29 -5.93 -1.35 15.13
N ARG A 30 -6.81 -2.36 15.06
CA ARG A 30 -6.49 -3.75 15.45
C ARG A 30 -5.43 -4.35 14.53
N THR A 31 -5.49 -4.10 13.22
CA THR A 31 -4.48 -4.52 12.25
C THR A 31 -3.12 -3.89 12.56
N LEU A 32 -3.07 -2.58 12.83
CA LEU A 32 -1.81 -1.92 13.20
C LEU A 32 -1.23 -2.45 14.52
N ARG A 33 -2.07 -2.70 15.54
CA ARG A 33 -1.62 -3.36 16.78
C ARG A 33 -1.08 -4.76 16.53
N HIS A 34 -1.68 -5.50 15.59
CA HIS A 34 -1.18 -6.82 15.22
C HIS A 34 0.18 -6.72 14.53
N TYR A 35 0.36 -5.80 13.58
CA TYR A 35 1.65 -5.58 12.92
C TYR A 35 2.75 -5.19 13.90
N ASP A 36 2.44 -4.34 14.87
CA ASP A 36 3.37 -4.01 15.94
C ASP A 36 3.69 -5.23 16.82
N ALA A 37 2.69 -6.02 17.22
CA ALA A 37 2.88 -7.20 18.07
C ALA A 37 3.77 -8.28 17.42
N ILE A 38 3.75 -8.40 16.10
CA ILE A 38 4.64 -9.33 15.35
C ILE A 38 5.95 -8.67 14.90
N GLY A 39 6.22 -7.42 15.31
CA GLY A 39 7.42 -6.67 14.94
C GLY A 39 7.46 -6.17 13.50
N LEU A 40 6.38 -6.36 12.73
CA LEU A 40 6.31 -5.94 11.32
C LEU A 40 6.27 -4.42 11.18
N LEU A 41 5.51 -3.74 12.04
CA LEU A 41 5.46 -2.28 12.09
C LEU A 41 5.41 -1.80 13.55
N PRO A 42 6.56 -1.74 14.22
CA PRO A 42 6.62 -1.25 15.59
C PRO A 42 6.18 0.21 15.68
N ALA A 43 5.43 0.57 16.73
CA ALA A 43 5.20 1.99 17.04
C ALA A 43 6.54 2.67 17.37
N THR A 44 6.76 3.87 16.83
CA THR A 44 8.01 4.60 17.02
C THR A 44 8.02 5.42 18.31
N ALA A 45 6.83 5.71 18.84
CA ALA A 45 6.64 6.25 20.17
C ALA A 45 5.34 5.75 20.81
N VAL A 46 5.27 5.90 22.13
CA VAL A 46 4.04 5.70 22.91
C VAL A 46 3.77 7.02 23.63
N GLY A 47 2.71 7.70 23.24
CA GLY A 47 2.28 8.96 23.86
C GLY A 47 1.52 8.73 25.17
N ASP A 48 1.01 9.82 25.73
CA ASP A 48 0.20 9.80 26.96
C ASP A 48 -0.99 8.83 26.84
N GLY A 49 -1.26 8.11 27.93
CA GLY A 49 -2.31 7.10 27.97
C GLY A 49 -1.99 5.81 27.20
N GLY A 50 -0.73 5.61 26.76
CA GLY A 50 -0.31 4.37 26.09
C GLY A 50 -0.64 4.35 24.59
N LEU A 51 -0.95 5.49 23.99
CA LEU A 51 -1.36 5.56 22.59
C LEU A 51 -0.14 5.45 21.65
N ARG A 52 -0.20 4.48 20.74
CA ARG A 52 0.85 4.27 19.73
C ARG A 52 0.94 5.43 18.75
N ARG A 53 2.17 5.84 18.46
CA ARG A 53 2.48 6.88 17.48
C ARG A 53 3.56 6.44 16.49
N TYR A 54 3.54 7.07 15.32
CA TYR A 54 4.35 6.73 14.16
C TYR A 54 5.02 7.97 13.58
N ASP A 55 6.26 7.81 13.14
CA ASP A 55 7.04 8.81 12.41
C ASP A 55 7.02 8.54 10.91
N ASP A 56 7.68 9.41 10.13
CA ASP A 56 7.73 9.30 8.67
C ASP A 56 8.31 7.97 8.19
N ARG A 57 9.33 7.44 8.87
CA ARG A 57 9.94 6.16 8.52
C ARG A 57 8.95 5.01 8.72
N ALA A 58 8.18 5.04 9.79
CA ALA A 58 7.12 4.07 10.00
C ALA A 58 5.98 4.21 8.97
N LEU A 59 5.66 5.42 8.52
CA LEU A 59 4.68 5.61 7.45
C LEU A 59 5.17 5.03 6.11
N VAL A 60 6.44 5.26 5.76
CA VAL A 60 7.07 4.65 4.56
C VAL A 60 7.07 3.13 4.67
N ARG A 61 7.43 2.57 5.82
CA ARG A 61 7.37 1.12 6.06
C ARG A 61 5.93 0.59 5.92
N LEU A 62 4.93 1.29 6.47
CA LEU A 62 3.52 0.92 6.31
C LEU A 62 3.10 0.94 4.84
N GLN A 63 3.49 1.96 4.07
CA GLN A 63 3.21 2.01 2.64
C GLN A 63 3.77 0.79 1.91
N ARG A 64 5.03 0.41 2.18
CA ARG A 64 5.65 -0.80 1.62
C ARG A 64 4.91 -2.08 2.04
N ILE A 65 4.50 -2.20 3.31
CA ILE A 65 3.68 -3.33 3.79
C ILE A 65 2.39 -3.45 2.99
N LEU A 66 1.69 -2.34 2.75
CA LEU A 66 0.41 -2.35 2.03
C LEU A 66 0.59 -2.69 0.54
N LEU A 67 1.64 -2.15 -0.10
CA LEU A 67 1.99 -2.47 -1.49
C LEU A 67 2.32 -3.96 -1.66
N LEU A 68 3.14 -4.53 -0.78
CA LEU A 68 3.50 -5.96 -0.81
C LEU A 68 2.32 -6.86 -0.44
N ARG A 69 1.42 -6.42 0.44
CA ARG A 69 0.17 -7.15 0.69
C ARG A 69 -0.74 -7.20 -0.53
N GLY A 70 -0.73 -6.16 -1.36
CA GLY A 70 -1.51 -6.11 -2.60
C GLY A 70 -1.13 -7.18 -3.61
N THR A 71 0.09 -7.75 -3.52
CA THR A 71 0.56 -8.83 -4.40
C THR A 71 0.21 -10.24 -3.89
N GLY A 72 -0.45 -10.35 -2.73
CA GLY A 72 -0.86 -11.62 -2.14
C GLY A 72 0.18 -12.27 -1.22
N LEU A 73 1.29 -11.58 -0.90
CA LEU A 73 2.30 -12.09 0.03
C LEU A 73 1.76 -12.16 1.46
N GLY A 74 2.13 -13.23 2.18
CA GLY A 74 1.87 -13.37 3.62
C GLY A 74 2.78 -12.48 4.47
N LEU A 75 2.33 -12.08 5.67
CA LEU A 75 3.03 -11.12 6.53
C LEU A 75 4.48 -11.50 6.86
N SER A 76 4.79 -12.80 7.02
CA SER A 76 6.15 -13.26 7.28
C SER A 76 7.11 -13.02 6.11
N GLU A 77 6.63 -13.20 4.87
CA GLU A 77 7.43 -12.92 3.66
C GLU A 77 7.58 -11.41 3.46
N ILE A 78 6.55 -10.64 3.77
CA ILE A 78 6.62 -9.17 3.77
C ILE A 78 7.70 -8.69 4.75
N GLY A 79 7.74 -9.24 5.97
CA GLY A 79 8.79 -8.95 6.94
C GLY A 79 10.18 -9.20 6.37
N ARG A 80 10.42 -10.39 5.80
CA ARG A 80 11.70 -10.73 5.16
C ARG A 80 12.10 -9.74 4.07
N ARG A 81 11.18 -9.41 3.15
CA ARG A 81 11.42 -8.43 2.07
C ARG A 81 11.87 -7.08 2.62
N LEU A 82 11.14 -6.56 3.61
CA LEU A 82 11.46 -5.27 4.24
C LEU A 82 12.83 -5.26 4.92
N ASP A 83 13.27 -6.41 5.44
CA ASP A 83 14.56 -6.54 6.11
C ASP A 83 15.71 -6.73 5.10
N THR A 84 15.46 -7.33 3.93
CA THR A 84 16.45 -7.53 2.86
C THR A 84 16.60 -6.35 1.91
N GLU A 85 15.60 -5.47 1.83
CA GLU A 85 15.57 -4.28 0.97
C GLU A 85 15.64 -3.01 1.85
N PRO A 86 16.84 -2.63 2.35
CA PRO A 86 16.99 -1.53 3.31
C PRO A 86 16.81 -0.14 2.70
N ASP A 87 16.94 0.00 1.38
CA ASP A 87 16.68 1.25 0.67
C ASP A 87 15.20 1.36 0.30
N ASP A 88 14.46 2.11 1.11
CA ASP A 88 13.04 2.39 0.93
C ASP A 88 12.76 3.06 -0.43
N ALA A 89 13.62 3.97 -0.89
CA ALA A 89 13.39 4.72 -2.12
C ALA A 89 13.50 3.81 -3.35
N SER A 90 14.53 2.96 -3.41
CA SER A 90 14.69 1.98 -4.50
C SER A 90 13.56 0.95 -4.51
N ALA A 91 13.12 0.46 -3.35
CA ALA A 91 11.99 -0.47 -3.27
C ALA A 91 10.68 0.18 -3.75
N LEU A 92 10.42 1.43 -3.35
CA LEU A 92 9.26 2.18 -3.83
C LEU A 92 9.35 2.48 -5.34
N ALA A 93 10.53 2.78 -5.87
CA ALA A 93 10.73 2.95 -7.32
C ALA A 93 10.38 1.67 -8.10
N ALA A 94 10.76 0.49 -7.59
CA ALA A 94 10.36 -0.79 -8.18
C ALA A 94 8.83 -0.99 -8.14
N HIS A 95 8.17 -0.57 -7.05
CA HIS A 95 6.71 -0.57 -6.97
C HIS A 95 6.06 0.38 -7.96
N VAL A 96 6.64 1.56 -8.22
CA VAL A 96 6.15 2.49 -9.25
C VAL A 96 6.09 1.79 -10.61
N VAL A 97 7.15 1.10 -11.02
CA VAL A 97 7.17 0.35 -12.29
C VAL A 97 6.04 -0.70 -12.35
N GLY A 98 5.80 -1.40 -11.24
CA GLY A 98 4.69 -2.37 -11.15
C GLY A 98 3.31 -1.71 -11.27
N LEU A 99 3.11 -0.56 -10.59
CA LEU A 99 1.86 0.20 -10.64
C LEU A 99 1.60 0.80 -12.02
N GLU A 100 2.64 1.28 -12.72
CA GLU A 100 2.53 1.77 -14.09
C GLU A 100 2.13 0.66 -15.06
N ARG A 101 2.72 -0.53 -14.95
CA ARG A 101 2.31 -1.69 -15.75
C ARG A 101 0.85 -2.07 -15.51
N GLU A 102 0.40 -2.04 -14.25
CA GLU A 102 -0.98 -2.34 -13.89
C GLU A 102 -1.94 -1.28 -14.43
N ARG A 103 -1.58 0.01 -14.32
CA ARG A 103 -2.33 1.13 -14.93
C ARG A 103 -2.49 0.92 -16.42
N ASP A 104 -1.40 0.59 -17.12
CA ASP A 104 -1.42 0.42 -18.58
C ASP A 104 -2.23 -0.81 -18.99
N ARG A 105 -2.17 -1.90 -18.21
CA ARG A 105 -3.03 -3.08 -18.37
C ARG A 105 -4.51 -2.71 -18.24
N LEU A 106 -4.89 -2.01 -17.17
CA LEU A 106 -6.27 -1.58 -16.94
C LEU A 106 -6.76 -0.61 -18.02
N ALA A 107 -5.90 0.28 -18.51
CA ALA A 107 -6.22 1.20 -19.59
C ALA A 107 -6.56 0.47 -20.91
N ARG A 108 -5.79 -0.57 -21.27
CA ARG A 108 -6.11 -1.42 -22.43
C ARG A 108 -7.41 -2.19 -22.25
N GLN A 109 -7.66 -2.75 -21.06
CA GLN A 109 -8.94 -3.41 -20.77
C GLN A 109 -10.12 -2.44 -20.90
N LEU A 110 -9.99 -1.23 -20.37
CA LEU A 110 -11.01 -0.19 -20.48
C LEU A 110 -11.29 0.17 -21.94
N ALA A 111 -10.25 0.29 -22.77
CA ALA A 111 -10.40 0.56 -24.20
C ALA A 111 -11.15 -0.58 -24.93
N ALA A 112 -10.77 -1.83 -24.70
CA ALA A 112 -11.44 -3.00 -25.28
C ALA A 112 -12.92 -3.08 -24.88
N VAL A 113 -13.23 -2.82 -23.60
CA VAL A 113 -14.63 -2.79 -23.11
C VAL A 113 -15.43 -1.67 -23.77
N ARG A 114 -14.87 -0.45 -23.89
CA ARG A 114 -15.54 0.67 -24.58
C ARG A 114 -15.83 0.36 -26.04
N THR A 115 -14.87 -0.21 -26.76
CA THR A 115 -15.06 -0.65 -28.16
C THR A 115 -16.17 -1.70 -28.26
N THR A 116 -16.18 -2.65 -27.34
CA THR A 116 -17.20 -3.71 -27.30
C THR A 116 -18.59 -3.13 -27.07
N ILE A 117 -18.75 -2.20 -26.12
CA ILE A 117 -20.03 -1.52 -25.85
C ILE A 117 -20.53 -0.80 -27.10
N ALA A 118 -19.69 0.03 -27.74
CA ALA A 118 -20.09 0.78 -28.93
C ALA A 118 -20.57 -0.13 -30.06
N ARG A 119 -19.88 -1.25 -30.31
CA ARG A 119 -20.29 -2.20 -31.36
C ARG A 119 -21.61 -2.88 -31.05
N ILE A 120 -21.85 -3.24 -29.78
CA ILE A 120 -23.11 -3.83 -29.36
C ILE A 120 -24.25 -2.82 -29.58
N GLU A 121 -24.06 -1.56 -29.19
CA GLU A 121 -25.06 -0.50 -29.35
C GLU A 121 -25.39 -0.21 -30.83
N HIS A 122 -24.41 -0.32 -31.72
CA HIS A 122 -24.58 -0.13 -33.17
C HIS A 122 -24.97 -1.42 -33.92
N GLY A 123 -25.13 -2.56 -33.25
CA GLY A 123 -25.46 -3.84 -33.90
C GLY A 123 -24.36 -4.37 -34.81
N GLU A 124 -23.10 -3.97 -34.58
CA GLU A 124 -21.95 -4.34 -35.40
C GLU A 124 -21.36 -5.69 -34.99
N ARG A 125 -20.64 -6.34 -35.91
CA ARG A 125 -19.94 -7.60 -35.62
C ARG A 125 -18.74 -7.35 -34.71
N LEU A 126 -18.64 -8.13 -33.64
CA LEU A 126 -17.48 -8.15 -32.76
C LEU A 126 -16.31 -8.90 -33.42
N ALA A 127 -15.12 -8.31 -33.37
CA ALA A 127 -13.89 -9.00 -33.73
C ALA A 127 -13.16 -9.44 -32.46
N VAL A 128 -12.64 -10.66 -32.45
CA VAL A 128 -11.98 -11.27 -31.28
C VAL A 128 -10.80 -10.40 -30.81
N VAL A 129 -10.02 -9.85 -31.73
CA VAL A 129 -8.87 -8.98 -31.40
C VAL A 129 -9.32 -7.74 -30.63
N ASP A 130 -10.39 -7.08 -31.04
CA ASP A 130 -10.87 -5.85 -30.39
C ASP A 130 -11.44 -6.10 -28.99
N VAL A 131 -12.09 -7.26 -28.81
CA VAL A 131 -12.68 -7.65 -27.52
C VAL A 131 -11.61 -8.09 -26.51
N LEU A 132 -10.52 -8.71 -27.00
CA LEU A 132 -9.53 -9.36 -26.15
C LEU A 132 -8.17 -8.64 -26.03
N ASP A 133 -7.93 -7.55 -26.77
CA ASP A 133 -6.65 -6.81 -26.80
C ASP A 133 -6.11 -6.41 -25.41
N GLY A 134 -7.00 -6.13 -24.45
CA GLY A 134 -6.65 -5.77 -23.07
C GLY A 134 -6.32 -6.95 -22.14
N PHE A 135 -6.50 -8.19 -22.57
CA PHE A 135 -6.36 -9.39 -21.73
C PHE A 135 -5.13 -10.24 -22.07
N ALA A 136 -4.52 -10.02 -23.23
CA ALA A 136 -3.28 -10.70 -23.58
C ALA A 136 -2.13 -10.25 -22.64
N PRO A 137 -1.31 -11.19 -22.14
CA PRO A 137 -0.08 -10.86 -21.43
C PRO A 137 0.81 -10.01 -22.32
N VAL A 138 1.41 -8.95 -21.76
CA VAL A 138 2.48 -8.24 -22.47
C VAL A 138 3.72 -9.15 -22.39
N PRO A 139 4.35 -9.50 -23.53
CA PRO A 139 5.61 -10.24 -23.53
C PRO A 139 6.75 -9.47 -22.87
#